data_AF-A0AA37LNZ6-F1
#
_entry.id   AF-A0AA37LNZ6-F1
#
_cell.length_a   1.000
_cell.length_b   1.000
_cell.length_c   1.000
_cell.angle_alpha   90.00
_cell.angle_beta   90.00
_cell.angle_gamma   90.00
#
_symmetry.space_group_name_H-M   'P 1'
#
loop_
_entity.id
_entity.type
_entity.pdbx_description
1 polymer ?
#
loop_
_entity_poly.entity_id
_entity_poly.type
_entity_poly.pdbx_seq_one_letter_code
_entity_poly.pdbx_strand_id
1 'polypeptide(L)'
;MKIVKPHASAVFVPAKFAARAIIEAIEAEVPLVVSVAEHVPLHDMARVQEILRTQSKTRLVGPNCPGIIAPDQCRIGIMPYKQYSKGVVGIVSKSGTLSYEAVGATTKVGLGQSVVVGMGGDMMPGTTLLDGLKLFFEDEETRGIIVIGEIGGEAELRAAEAIKLYIKSTLNPKPIIAMVAGRTAPPGKTMGHAGAILSPRDVPADTKAKALRAAGAVVVPHPGVMGTEMKRLLSL
;
A
#
# COMPACT_ATOMS: atom_id res chain seq x y z
N MET A 1 20.37 29.21 12.82
CA MET A 1 19.39 28.43 12.04
C MET A 1 18.13 28.23 12.86
N LYS A 2 16.94 28.35 12.26
CA LYS A 2 15.67 28.06 12.95
C LYS A 2 15.53 26.55 13.10
N ILE A 3 15.35 26.06 14.33
CA ILE A 3 15.04 24.64 14.56
C ILE A 3 13.63 24.39 14.03
N VAL A 4 13.50 23.51 13.05
CA VAL A 4 12.21 23.03 12.53
C VAL A 4 11.93 21.64 13.08
N LYS A 5 10.65 21.31 13.29
CA LYS A 5 10.18 19.99 13.74
C LYS A 5 9.26 19.39 12.67
N PRO A 6 9.80 18.85 11.58
CA PRO A 6 8.99 18.31 10.50
C PRO A 6 8.27 17.03 10.95
N HIS A 7 7.01 16.88 10.54
CA HIS A 7 6.25 15.64 10.74
C HIS A 7 6.56 14.58 9.68
N ALA A 8 7.07 15.01 8.53
CA ALA A 8 7.37 14.12 7.42
C ALA A 8 8.56 14.60 6.58
N SER A 9 9.23 13.66 5.92
CA SER A 9 10.27 13.88 4.91
C SER A 9 9.93 13.12 3.62
N ALA A 10 10.21 13.73 2.48
CA ALA A 10 9.96 13.13 1.17
C ALA A 10 11.29 12.94 0.43
N VAL A 11 11.60 11.69 0.07
CA VAL A 11 12.86 11.29 -0.55
C VAL A 11 12.65 11.14 -2.05
N PHE A 12 13.05 12.19 -2.78
CA PHE A 12 13.03 12.29 -4.25
C PHE A 12 14.42 12.20 -4.89
N VAL A 13 15.46 11.93 -4.09
CA VAL A 13 16.83 11.81 -4.59
C VAL A 13 17.00 10.55 -5.45
N PRO A 14 17.97 10.52 -6.37
CA PRO A 14 18.30 9.33 -7.15
C PRO A 14 18.53 8.08 -6.29
N ALA A 15 18.25 6.89 -6.83
CA ALA A 15 18.32 5.61 -6.14
C ALA A 15 19.59 5.38 -5.31
N LYS A 16 20.76 5.71 -5.88
CA LYS A 16 22.09 5.57 -5.23
C LYS A 16 22.27 6.43 -3.97
N PHE A 17 21.40 7.42 -3.75
CA PHE A 17 21.40 8.30 -2.59
C PHE A 17 20.21 8.07 -1.65
N ALA A 18 19.20 7.31 -2.09
CA ALA A 18 17.92 7.20 -1.39
C ALA A 18 18.09 6.56 0.00
N ALA A 19 18.85 5.48 0.12
CA ALA A 19 19.06 4.82 1.41
C ALA A 19 19.74 5.74 2.45
N ARG A 20 20.76 6.51 2.02
CA ARG A 20 21.40 7.50 2.91
C ARG A 20 20.43 8.58 3.35
N ALA A 21 19.62 9.13 2.44
CA ALA A 21 18.62 10.15 2.77
C ALA A 21 17.54 9.61 3.71
N ILE A 22 17.12 8.34 3.56
CA ILE A 22 16.19 7.69 4.48
C ILE A 22 16.82 7.56 5.87
N ILE A 23 18.07 7.09 5.96
CA ILE A 23 18.78 6.90 7.23
C ILE A 23 18.95 8.25 7.95
N GLU A 24 19.35 9.30 7.24
CA GLU A 24 19.47 10.65 7.81
C GLU A 24 18.13 11.14 8.40
N ALA A 25 17.01 10.86 7.73
CA ALA A 25 15.69 11.20 8.25
C ALA A 25 15.28 10.37 9.47
N ILE A 26 15.70 9.10 9.55
CA ILE A 26 15.51 8.24 10.73
C ILE A 26 16.34 8.75 11.91
N GLU A 27 17.62 9.10 11.68
CA GLU A 27 18.52 9.64 12.70
C GLU A 27 18.01 10.99 13.26
N ALA A 28 17.35 11.78 12.42
CA ALA A 28 16.68 13.00 12.82
C ALA A 28 15.30 12.79 13.48
N GLU A 29 14.89 11.54 13.71
CA GLU A 29 13.59 11.13 14.27
C GLU A 29 12.38 11.73 13.54
N VAL A 30 12.47 11.92 12.21
CA VAL A 30 11.32 12.43 11.44
C VAL A 30 10.23 11.35 11.44
N PRO A 31 8.99 11.64 11.90
CA PRO A 31 7.98 10.59 12.12
C PRO A 31 7.60 9.78 10.88
N LEU A 32 7.52 10.42 9.72
CA LEU A 32 7.19 9.78 8.45
C LEU A 32 8.24 10.08 7.39
N VAL A 33 8.70 9.04 6.70
CA VAL A 33 9.55 9.16 5.51
C VAL A 33 8.83 8.50 4.34
N VAL A 34 8.70 9.22 3.22
CA VAL A 34 8.12 8.68 1.98
C VAL A 34 9.18 8.68 0.90
N SER A 35 9.58 7.50 0.43
CA SER A 35 10.60 7.35 -0.61
C SER A 35 9.98 6.90 -1.93
N VAL A 36 10.11 7.75 -2.96
CA VAL A 36 9.60 7.45 -4.31
C VAL A 36 10.65 6.78 -5.19
N ALA A 37 11.91 6.78 -4.78
CA ALA A 37 13.02 6.29 -5.58
C ALA A 37 12.83 4.80 -5.93
N GLU A 38 12.91 4.48 -7.21
CA GLU A 38 12.92 3.11 -7.73
C GLU A 38 14.37 2.64 -7.95
N HIS A 39 14.59 1.32 -7.97
CA HIS A 39 15.91 0.69 -8.19
C HIS A 39 16.93 0.96 -7.07
N VAL A 40 16.47 1.15 -5.83
CA VAL A 40 17.38 1.21 -4.67
C VAL A 40 18.02 -0.18 -4.50
N PRO A 41 19.35 -0.29 -4.34
CA PRO A 41 20.00 -1.58 -4.17
C PRO A 41 19.42 -2.37 -2.99
N LEU A 42 19.15 -3.67 -3.19
CA LEU A 42 18.55 -4.53 -2.16
C LEU A 42 19.36 -4.54 -0.85
N HIS A 43 20.69 -4.57 -0.96
CA HIS A 43 21.58 -4.54 0.21
C HIS A 43 21.42 -3.25 1.03
N ASP A 44 21.22 -2.11 0.36
CA ASP A 44 21.00 -0.84 1.04
C ASP A 44 19.64 -0.82 1.74
N MET A 45 18.60 -1.37 1.09
CA MET A 45 17.29 -1.52 1.72
C MET A 45 17.29 -2.51 2.88
N ALA A 46 18.08 -3.59 2.82
CA ALA A 46 18.27 -4.49 3.95
C ALA A 46 18.84 -3.75 5.16
N ARG A 47 19.85 -2.89 4.96
CA ARG A 47 20.39 -2.02 6.02
C ARG A 47 19.34 -1.07 6.59
N VAL A 48 18.55 -0.42 5.73
CA VAL A 48 17.45 0.46 6.16
C VAL A 48 16.44 -0.30 7.00
N GLN A 49 16.06 -1.53 6.61
CA GLN A 49 15.13 -2.38 7.36
C GLN A 49 15.67 -2.73 8.76
N GLU A 50 16.96 -3.07 8.88
CA GLU A 50 17.57 -3.33 10.19
C GLU A 50 17.52 -2.10 11.10
N ILE A 51 17.82 -0.91 10.58
CA ILE A 51 17.73 0.34 11.36
C ILE A 51 16.28 0.64 11.74
N LEU A 52 15.31 0.42 10.85
CA LEU A 52 13.89 0.61 11.18
C LEU A 52 13.43 -0.30 12.32
N ARG A 53 14.02 -1.50 12.48
CA ARG A 53 13.68 -2.44 13.57
C ARG A 53 14.23 -2.02 14.94
N THR A 54 15.25 -1.16 15.00
CA THR A 54 15.86 -0.73 16.27
C THR A 54 15.18 0.49 16.91
N GLN A 55 14.19 1.07 16.23
CA GLN A 55 13.53 2.31 16.65
C GLN A 55 12.01 2.26 16.40
N SER A 56 11.27 3.18 17.01
CA SER A 56 9.80 3.29 16.88
C SER A 56 9.28 4.69 16.53
N LYS A 57 10.19 5.64 16.28
CA LYS A 57 9.91 7.05 15.96
C LYS A 57 9.52 7.26 14.50
N THR A 58 10.20 6.58 13.57
CA THR A 58 10.07 6.81 12.12
C THR A 58 9.40 5.64 11.42
N ARG A 59 8.38 5.93 10.61
CA ARG A 59 7.78 5.03 9.63
C ARG A 59 8.31 5.34 8.24
N LEU A 60 8.63 4.32 7.44
CA LEU A 60 8.98 4.45 6.03
C LEU A 60 7.83 3.95 5.14
N VAL A 61 7.39 4.75 4.17
CA VAL A 61 6.58 4.33 3.02
C VAL A 61 7.46 4.29 1.78
N GLY A 62 7.38 3.19 1.02
CA GLY A 62 8.31 2.90 -0.08
C GLY A 62 9.51 2.04 0.35
N PRO A 63 10.61 2.00 -0.41
CA PRO A 63 10.86 2.75 -1.65
C PRO A 63 10.00 2.26 -2.82
N ASN A 64 10.27 2.78 -4.03
CA ASN A 64 9.55 2.43 -5.25
C ASN A 64 8.03 2.55 -5.09
N CYS A 65 7.58 3.69 -4.59
CA CYS A 65 6.18 3.92 -4.29
C CYS A 65 5.69 5.26 -4.85
N PRO A 66 4.38 5.38 -5.15
CA PRO A 66 3.81 6.67 -5.53
C PRO A 66 3.66 7.61 -4.33
N GLY A 67 3.75 7.08 -3.10
CA GLY A 67 3.62 7.80 -1.83
C GLY A 67 2.25 7.65 -1.16
N ILE A 68 1.90 8.64 -0.33
CA ILE A 68 0.62 8.71 0.38
C ILE A 68 -0.18 9.97 0.03
N ILE A 69 -1.49 9.86 0.11
CA ILE A 69 -2.40 11.01 -0.04
C ILE A 69 -3.65 10.84 0.81
N ALA A 70 -3.97 11.88 1.58
CA ALA A 70 -5.26 12.12 2.21
C ALA A 70 -5.89 13.31 1.45
N PRO A 71 -6.92 13.09 0.62
CA PRO A 71 -7.47 14.14 -0.23
C PRO A 71 -7.93 15.35 0.59
N ASP A 72 -7.74 16.55 0.05
CA ASP A 72 -7.99 17.85 0.69
C ASP A 72 -7.21 18.11 2.00
N GLN A 73 -6.23 17.27 2.34
CA GLN A 73 -5.40 17.41 3.54
C GLN A 73 -3.91 17.40 3.22
N CYS A 74 -3.35 16.25 2.84
CA CYS A 74 -1.92 16.06 2.68
C CYS A 74 -1.61 15.14 1.51
N ARG A 75 -0.56 15.48 0.76
CA ARG A 75 -0.03 14.67 -0.32
C ARG A 75 1.49 14.65 -0.22
N ILE A 76 2.06 13.45 -0.17
CA ILE A 76 3.50 13.24 -0.24
C ILE A 76 3.77 12.16 -1.28
N GLY A 77 4.26 12.58 -2.44
CA GLY A 77 4.60 11.67 -3.54
C GLY A 77 4.17 12.14 -4.93
N ILE A 78 4.14 11.21 -5.88
CA ILE A 78 4.01 11.48 -7.32
C ILE A 78 2.61 11.16 -7.90
N MET A 79 1.65 10.75 -7.07
CA MET A 79 0.30 10.44 -7.52
C MET A 79 -0.42 11.65 -8.17
N PRO A 80 -1.24 11.43 -9.22
CA PRO A 80 -1.94 12.51 -9.90
C PRO A 80 -3.12 13.01 -9.03
N TYR A 81 -2.94 14.13 -8.34
CA TYR A 81 -3.88 14.57 -7.28
C TYR A 81 -5.29 14.95 -7.75
N LYS A 82 -5.50 15.31 -9.02
CA LYS A 82 -6.79 15.83 -9.51
C LYS A 82 -7.91 14.77 -9.53
N GLN A 83 -7.54 13.50 -9.51
CA GLN A 83 -8.45 12.35 -9.53
C GLN A 83 -8.93 11.96 -8.13
N TYR A 84 -8.27 12.48 -7.10
CA TYR A 84 -8.56 12.19 -5.71
C TYR A 84 -9.62 13.16 -5.19
N SER A 85 -10.56 12.63 -4.40
CA SER A 85 -11.61 13.43 -3.76
C SER A 85 -11.81 12.92 -2.34
N LYS A 86 -12.03 13.83 -1.37
CA LYS A 86 -12.28 13.41 0.00
C LYS A 86 -13.51 12.51 0.06
N GLY A 87 -13.39 11.40 0.76
CA GLY A 87 -14.45 10.40 0.88
C GLY A 87 -14.11 9.34 1.93
N VAL A 88 -14.65 8.13 1.73
CA VAL A 88 -14.71 7.12 2.81
C VAL A 88 -13.96 5.82 2.51
N VAL A 89 -13.27 5.72 1.37
CA VAL A 89 -12.59 4.49 0.96
C VAL A 89 -11.09 4.59 1.23
N GLY A 90 -10.58 3.72 2.09
CA GLY A 90 -9.14 3.54 2.32
C GLY A 90 -8.55 2.59 1.27
N ILE A 91 -7.41 2.94 0.68
CA ILE A 91 -6.78 2.13 -0.37
C ILE A 91 -5.31 1.87 -0.02
N VAL A 92 -4.90 0.61 0.04
CA VAL A 92 -3.48 0.20 0.14
C VAL A 92 -3.09 -0.64 -1.06
N SER A 93 -1.98 -0.30 -1.71
CA SER A 93 -1.57 -0.94 -2.97
C SER A 93 -0.06 -1.08 -3.11
N LYS A 94 0.39 -2.23 -3.62
CA LYS A 94 1.77 -2.38 -4.11
C LYS A 94 2.03 -1.56 -5.38
N SER A 95 1.04 -1.49 -6.27
CA SER A 95 1.14 -0.80 -7.57
C SER A 95 0.58 0.61 -7.51
N GLY A 96 1.35 1.58 -8.02
CA GLY A 96 0.90 2.97 -8.12
C GLY A 96 -0.25 3.13 -9.12
N THR A 97 -0.08 2.69 -10.37
CA THR A 97 -1.10 2.88 -11.41
C THR A 97 -2.41 2.14 -11.10
N LEU A 98 -2.36 0.93 -10.55
CA LEU A 98 -3.57 0.23 -10.12
C LEU A 98 -4.27 0.95 -8.96
N SER A 99 -3.54 1.63 -8.08
CA SER A 99 -4.15 2.48 -7.06
C SER A 99 -4.89 3.67 -7.68
N TYR A 100 -4.35 4.26 -8.76
CA TYR A 100 -4.99 5.38 -9.46
C TYR A 100 -6.28 4.95 -10.15
N GLU A 101 -6.31 3.75 -10.72
CA GLU A 101 -7.52 3.16 -11.29
C GLU A 101 -8.59 2.91 -10.23
N ALA A 102 -8.21 2.40 -9.05
CA ALA A 102 -9.14 2.21 -7.94
C ALA A 102 -9.67 3.55 -7.38
N VAL A 103 -8.82 4.58 -7.32
CA VAL A 103 -9.20 5.96 -7.01
C VAL A 103 -10.21 6.46 -8.04
N GLY A 104 -9.92 6.34 -9.33
CA GLY A 104 -10.85 6.75 -10.40
C GLY A 104 -12.19 6.02 -10.30
N ALA A 105 -12.18 4.71 -10.06
CA ALA A 105 -13.39 3.90 -9.92
C ALA A 105 -14.26 4.35 -8.74
N THR A 106 -13.65 4.60 -7.58
CA THR A 106 -14.36 5.02 -6.35
C THR A 106 -14.83 6.48 -6.43
N THR A 107 -14.02 7.39 -6.97
CA THR A 107 -14.42 8.78 -7.23
C THR A 107 -15.60 8.85 -8.20
N LYS A 108 -15.60 8.07 -9.29
CA LYS A 108 -16.66 8.07 -10.32
C LYS A 108 -18.04 7.72 -9.77
N VAL A 109 -18.12 6.93 -8.70
CA VAL A 109 -19.39 6.54 -8.05
C VAL A 109 -19.74 7.40 -6.83
N GLY A 110 -18.96 8.45 -6.57
CA GLY A 110 -19.19 9.41 -5.49
C GLY A 110 -18.71 8.96 -4.10
N LEU A 111 -17.86 7.93 -4.00
CA LEU A 111 -17.38 7.44 -2.70
C LEU A 111 -16.16 8.20 -2.18
N GLY A 112 -15.31 8.71 -3.08
CA GLY A 112 -14.03 9.34 -2.76
C GLY A 112 -13.09 8.43 -1.95
N GLN A 113 -12.04 9.02 -1.36
CA GLN A 113 -11.03 8.30 -0.58
C GLN A 113 -10.77 8.98 0.76
N SER A 114 -10.56 8.19 1.81
CA SER A 114 -10.10 8.67 3.11
C SER A 114 -8.58 8.90 3.06
N VAL A 115 -7.82 7.81 2.88
CA VAL A 115 -6.37 7.82 2.68
C VAL A 115 -6.00 6.75 1.65
N VAL A 116 -5.04 7.08 0.77
CA VAL A 116 -4.45 6.14 -0.18
C VAL A 116 -2.97 5.99 0.11
N VAL A 117 -2.54 4.75 0.34
CA VAL A 117 -1.17 4.35 0.63
C VAL A 117 -0.67 3.48 -0.52
N GLY A 118 0.13 4.06 -1.41
CA GLY A 118 0.95 3.26 -2.31
C GLY A 118 2.19 2.84 -1.55
N MET A 119 2.26 1.57 -1.14
CA MET A 119 3.37 1.06 -0.33
C MET A 119 4.64 0.79 -1.14
N GLY A 120 4.48 0.54 -2.44
CA GLY A 120 5.56 0.30 -3.39
C GLY A 120 5.75 -1.17 -3.79
N GLY A 121 6.48 -1.36 -4.89
CA GLY A 121 6.68 -2.64 -5.56
C GLY A 121 7.98 -3.38 -5.19
N ASP A 122 8.81 -2.81 -4.33
CA ASP A 122 10.09 -3.41 -3.94
C ASP A 122 9.94 -4.61 -2.99
N MET A 123 10.96 -5.46 -2.95
CA MET A 123 10.97 -6.67 -2.11
C MET A 123 11.01 -6.37 -0.60
N MET A 124 11.56 -5.22 -0.20
CA MET A 124 11.74 -4.82 1.19
C MET A 124 11.09 -3.45 1.46
N PRO A 125 9.76 -3.35 1.39
CA PRO A 125 9.05 -2.11 1.63
C PRO A 125 9.06 -1.76 3.12
N GLY A 126 9.12 -0.47 3.46
CA GLY A 126 9.06 0.00 4.86
C GLY A 126 7.66 -0.09 5.48
N THR A 127 6.62 -0.02 4.65
CA THR A 127 5.20 -0.16 5.01
C THR A 127 4.63 -1.29 4.16
N THR A 128 3.89 -2.21 4.76
CA THR A 128 3.35 -3.39 4.07
C THR A 128 1.83 -3.28 3.84
N LEU A 129 1.26 -4.21 3.06
CA LEU A 129 -0.21 -4.34 2.94
C LEU A 129 -0.87 -4.53 4.32
N LEU A 130 -0.22 -5.29 5.21
CA LEU A 130 -0.69 -5.50 6.57
C LEU A 130 -0.72 -4.19 7.38
N ASP A 131 0.32 -3.37 7.27
CA ASP A 131 0.38 -2.09 7.98
C ASP A 131 -0.72 -1.13 7.49
N GLY A 132 -0.93 -1.05 6.17
CA GLY A 132 -2.01 -0.25 5.60
C GLY A 132 -3.40 -0.76 6.00
N LEU A 133 -3.60 -2.09 6.06
CA LEU A 133 -4.85 -2.66 6.54
C LEU A 133 -5.12 -2.32 8.01
N LYS A 134 -4.12 -2.44 8.89
CA LYS A 134 -4.25 -2.06 10.30
C LYS A 134 -4.66 -0.60 10.47
N LEU A 135 -4.03 0.31 9.72
CA LEU A 135 -4.43 1.71 9.67
C LEU A 135 -5.93 1.85 9.35
N PHE A 136 -6.41 1.18 8.31
CA PHE A 136 -7.81 1.29 7.89
C PHE A 136 -8.80 0.56 8.78
N PHE A 137 -8.38 -0.46 9.53
CA PHE A 137 -9.23 -1.08 10.54
C PHE A 137 -9.58 -0.08 11.65
N GLU A 138 -8.62 0.75 12.04
CA GLU A 138 -8.73 1.70 13.14
C GLU A 138 -9.26 3.09 12.70
N ASP A 139 -9.04 3.50 11.45
CA ASP A 139 -9.41 4.83 10.97
C ASP A 139 -10.93 5.05 10.83
N GLU A 140 -11.50 5.94 11.65
CA GLU A 140 -12.93 6.25 11.68
C GLU A 140 -13.45 6.93 10.39
N GLU A 141 -12.61 7.66 9.65
CA GLU A 141 -13.00 8.25 8.35
C GLU A 141 -13.13 7.17 7.26
N THR A 142 -12.49 6.02 7.42
CA THR A 142 -12.59 4.90 6.50
C THR A 142 -13.81 4.03 6.80
N ARG A 143 -14.74 3.93 5.84
CA ARG A 143 -15.91 3.03 5.87
C ARG A 143 -15.77 1.79 5.00
N GLY A 144 -14.92 1.84 3.97
CA GLY A 144 -14.65 0.70 3.08
C GLY A 144 -13.18 0.62 2.72
N ILE A 145 -12.66 -0.58 2.50
CA ILE A 145 -11.22 -0.81 2.33
C ILE A 145 -10.96 -1.51 0.99
N ILE A 146 -9.96 -1.04 0.25
CA ILE A 146 -9.44 -1.69 -0.94
C ILE A 146 -7.99 -2.09 -0.70
N VAL A 147 -7.68 -3.37 -0.93
CA VAL A 147 -6.31 -3.92 -0.90
C VAL A 147 -5.92 -4.44 -2.27
N ILE A 148 -4.82 -3.91 -2.82
CA ILE A 148 -4.29 -4.30 -4.14
C ILE A 148 -2.92 -4.93 -3.96
N GLY A 149 -2.89 -6.25 -4.09
CA GLY A 149 -1.69 -7.06 -4.11
C GLY A 149 -1.19 -7.38 -5.51
N GLU A 150 -0.10 -8.14 -5.56
CA GLU A 150 0.57 -8.59 -6.78
C GLU A 150 1.21 -9.97 -6.54
N ILE A 151 1.68 -10.63 -7.60
CA ILE A 151 2.58 -11.77 -7.47
C ILE A 151 3.86 -11.42 -6.67
N GLY A 152 4.54 -12.47 -6.21
CA GLY A 152 5.79 -12.39 -5.45
C GLY A 152 5.58 -12.20 -3.94
N GLY A 153 6.29 -13.01 -3.15
CA GLY A 153 6.21 -13.02 -1.69
C GLY A 153 4.83 -13.42 -1.15
N GLU A 154 4.61 -13.13 0.13
CA GLU A 154 3.45 -13.63 0.90
C GLU A 154 2.63 -12.49 1.53
N ALA A 155 2.81 -11.26 1.08
CA ALA A 155 2.15 -10.07 1.66
C ALA A 155 0.63 -10.22 1.70
N GLU A 156 0.04 -10.79 0.64
CA GLU A 156 -1.39 -11.04 0.50
C GLU A 156 -1.90 -12.14 1.44
N LEU A 157 -1.05 -13.12 1.80
CA LEU A 157 -1.41 -14.16 2.76
C LEU A 157 -1.45 -13.59 4.18
N ARG A 158 -0.45 -12.78 4.55
CA ARG A 158 -0.44 -12.03 5.81
C ARG A 158 -1.61 -11.06 5.90
N ALA A 159 -1.95 -10.40 4.80
CA ALA A 159 -3.14 -9.56 4.69
C ALA A 159 -4.42 -10.39 4.92
N ALA A 160 -4.55 -11.57 4.31
CA ALA A 160 -5.69 -12.46 4.52
C ALA A 160 -5.82 -12.90 5.99
N GLU A 161 -4.72 -13.23 6.66
CA GLU A 161 -4.73 -13.56 8.09
C GLU A 161 -5.24 -12.39 8.94
N ALA A 162 -4.76 -11.18 8.68
CA ALA A 162 -5.19 -9.99 9.40
C ALA A 162 -6.66 -9.63 9.15
N ILE A 163 -7.13 -9.75 7.90
CA ILE A 163 -8.54 -9.55 7.53
C ILE A 163 -9.42 -10.56 8.29
N LYS A 164 -9.01 -11.84 8.32
CA LYS A 164 -9.75 -12.89 9.02
C LYS A 164 -9.85 -12.62 10.52
N LEU A 165 -8.75 -12.17 11.13
CA LEU A 165 -8.73 -11.79 12.54
C LEU A 165 -9.64 -10.58 12.80
N TYR A 166 -9.52 -9.53 11.99
CA TYR A 166 -10.33 -8.32 12.08
C TYR A 166 -11.83 -8.61 11.99
N ILE A 167 -12.25 -9.40 10.99
CA ILE A 167 -13.66 -9.77 10.81
C ILE A 167 -14.17 -10.60 11.99
N LYS A 168 -13.35 -11.51 12.54
CA LYS A 168 -13.74 -12.33 13.69
C LYS A 168 -13.87 -11.52 14.99
N SER A 169 -13.02 -10.50 15.18
CA SER A 169 -12.95 -9.72 16.41
C SER A 169 -13.79 -8.45 16.41
N THR A 170 -14.42 -8.09 15.29
CA THR A 170 -15.14 -6.82 15.12
C THR A 170 -16.62 -7.09 14.89
N LEU A 171 -17.49 -6.44 15.67
CA LEU A 171 -18.94 -6.65 15.57
C LEU A 171 -19.49 -6.24 14.19
N ASN A 172 -19.03 -5.12 13.66
CA ASN A 172 -19.44 -4.58 12.36
C ASN A 172 -18.19 -4.26 11.51
N PRO A 173 -17.54 -5.27 10.92
CA PRO A 173 -16.32 -5.05 10.16
C PRO A 173 -16.61 -4.24 8.87
N LYS A 174 -15.70 -3.32 8.55
CA LYS A 174 -15.74 -2.55 7.29
C LYS A 174 -15.67 -3.51 6.09
N PRO A 175 -16.45 -3.31 5.01
CA PRO A 175 -16.32 -4.11 3.80
C PRO A 175 -14.93 -3.95 3.18
N ILE A 176 -14.36 -5.07 2.74
CA ILE A 176 -13.02 -5.13 2.17
C ILE A 176 -13.11 -5.72 0.75
N ILE A 177 -12.60 -4.98 -0.23
CA ILE A 177 -12.40 -5.45 -1.60
C ILE A 177 -10.92 -5.74 -1.79
N ALA A 178 -10.61 -6.85 -2.46
CA ALA A 178 -9.25 -7.25 -2.77
C ALA A 178 -9.05 -7.53 -4.26
N MET A 179 -7.84 -7.29 -4.75
CA MET A 179 -7.38 -7.75 -6.06
C MET A 179 -5.92 -8.19 -5.96
N VAL A 180 -5.56 -9.22 -6.72
CA VAL A 180 -4.16 -9.66 -6.86
C VAL A 180 -3.79 -9.63 -8.34
N ALA A 181 -2.86 -8.74 -8.70
CA ALA A 181 -2.34 -8.65 -10.06
C ALA A 181 -1.39 -9.81 -10.42
N GLY A 182 -1.18 -10.04 -11.72
CA GLY A 182 -0.20 -11.03 -12.22
C GLY A 182 -0.74 -12.45 -12.40
N ARG A 183 -2.07 -12.64 -12.55
CA ARG A 183 -2.69 -13.97 -12.78
C ARG A 183 -2.16 -14.69 -14.02
N THR A 184 -1.74 -13.96 -15.03
CA THR A 184 -1.21 -14.47 -16.30
C THR A 184 0.32 -14.35 -16.40
N ALA A 185 1.01 -14.07 -15.28
CA ALA A 185 2.45 -13.90 -15.29
C ALA A 185 3.18 -15.23 -15.57
N PRO A 186 4.15 -15.26 -16.48
CA PRO A 186 4.93 -16.47 -16.73
C PRO A 186 5.88 -16.77 -15.55
N PRO A 187 6.11 -18.04 -15.20
CA PRO A 187 7.05 -18.42 -14.14
C PRO A 187 8.48 -17.92 -14.40
N GLY A 188 9.18 -17.51 -13.35
CA GLY A 188 10.58 -17.09 -13.40
C GLY A 188 10.85 -15.73 -14.03
N LYS A 189 9.81 -14.98 -14.41
CA LYS A 189 9.94 -13.63 -14.99
C LYS A 189 9.56 -12.55 -13.98
N THR A 190 10.39 -11.52 -13.87
CA THR A 190 10.07 -10.29 -13.13
C THR A 190 9.15 -9.40 -13.95
N MET A 191 8.05 -8.95 -13.34
CA MET A 191 7.02 -8.13 -13.97
C MET A 191 7.14 -6.67 -13.55
N GLY A 192 8.10 -5.95 -14.14
CA GLY A 192 8.31 -4.51 -13.88
C GLY A 192 8.86 -4.24 -12.49
N HIS A 193 8.02 -4.32 -11.45
CA HIS A 193 8.44 -4.16 -10.06
C HIS A 193 9.41 -5.27 -9.64
N ALA A 194 10.45 -4.90 -8.89
CA ALA A 194 11.45 -5.85 -8.39
C ALA A 194 10.85 -6.99 -7.55
N GLY A 195 9.79 -6.70 -6.77
CA GLY A 195 9.08 -7.69 -5.96
C GLY A 195 8.05 -8.52 -6.72
N ALA A 196 7.77 -8.23 -8.00
CA ALA A 196 6.77 -8.92 -8.81
C ALA A 196 7.40 -10.07 -9.64
N ILE A 197 8.02 -11.02 -8.94
CA ILE A 197 8.58 -12.23 -9.55
C ILE A 197 7.80 -13.45 -9.04
N LEU A 198 7.49 -14.39 -9.95
CA LEU A 198 6.92 -15.69 -9.58
C LEU A 198 8.04 -16.74 -9.59
N SER A 199 8.74 -16.88 -8.47
CA SER A 199 9.71 -17.97 -8.29
C SER A 199 9.00 -19.31 -8.08
N PRO A 200 9.68 -20.46 -8.24
CA PRO A 200 9.08 -21.78 -7.99
C PRO A 200 8.55 -21.98 -6.57
N ARG A 201 9.00 -21.16 -5.61
CA ARG A 201 8.56 -21.20 -4.20
C ARG A 201 7.47 -20.17 -3.89
N ASP A 202 7.18 -19.26 -4.82
CA ASP A 202 6.18 -18.23 -4.61
C ASP A 202 4.77 -18.76 -4.74
N VAL A 203 3.87 -18.12 -4.00
CA VAL A 203 2.45 -18.45 -4.03
C VAL A 203 1.80 -17.79 -5.25
N PRO A 204 1.12 -18.55 -6.13
CA PRO A 204 0.46 -18.00 -7.31
C PRO A 204 -0.60 -16.95 -6.95
N ALA A 205 -0.83 -15.99 -7.86
CA ALA A 205 -1.84 -14.94 -7.68
C ALA A 205 -3.23 -15.50 -7.36
N ASP A 206 -3.63 -16.59 -8.03
CA ASP A 206 -4.92 -17.25 -7.79
C ASP A 206 -5.03 -17.84 -6.38
N THR A 207 -3.93 -18.38 -5.83
CA THR A 207 -3.89 -18.90 -4.46
C THR A 207 -3.97 -17.76 -3.45
N LYS A 208 -3.26 -16.65 -3.68
CA LYS A 208 -3.36 -15.43 -2.87
C LYS A 208 -4.78 -14.84 -2.89
N ALA A 209 -5.39 -14.77 -4.06
CA ALA A 209 -6.77 -14.33 -4.24
C ALA A 209 -7.77 -15.24 -3.50
N LYS A 210 -7.59 -16.57 -3.58
CA LYS A 210 -8.42 -17.52 -2.80
C LYS A 210 -8.27 -17.32 -1.30
N ALA A 211 -7.05 -17.06 -0.80
CA ALA A 211 -6.81 -16.79 0.62
C ALA A 211 -7.53 -15.52 1.09
N LEU A 212 -7.44 -14.43 0.33
CA LEU A 212 -8.15 -13.17 0.63
C LEU A 212 -9.67 -13.37 0.61
N ARG A 213 -10.20 -14.15 -0.34
CA ARG A 213 -11.63 -14.50 -0.38
C ARG A 213 -12.05 -15.31 0.85
N ALA A 214 -11.27 -16.32 1.22
CA ALA A 214 -11.52 -17.16 2.39
C ALA A 214 -11.42 -16.37 3.71
N ALA A 215 -10.66 -15.27 3.73
CA ALA A 215 -10.59 -14.35 4.85
C ALA A 215 -11.83 -13.46 5.01
N GLY A 216 -12.68 -13.36 3.97
CA GLY A 216 -13.90 -12.53 3.97
C GLY A 216 -13.85 -11.31 3.06
N ALA A 217 -12.76 -11.09 2.31
CA ALA A 217 -12.71 -10.01 1.32
C ALA A 217 -13.46 -10.38 0.03
N VAL A 218 -14.11 -9.39 -0.59
CA VAL A 218 -14.68 -9.54 -1.94
C VAL A 218 -13.56 -9.38 -2.96
N VAL A 219 -13.24 -10.46 -3.67
CA VAL A 219 -12.16 -10.44 -4.66
C VAL A 219 -12.69 -10.09 -6.05
N VAL A 220 -12.18 -9.01 -6.62
CA VAL A 220 -12.57 -8.49 -7.94
C VAL A 220 -11.52 -8.79 -9.03
N PRO A 221 -11.91 -8.86 -10.31
CA PRO A 221 -10.99 -9.20 -11.40
C PRO A 221 -10.09 -8.03 -11.87
N HIS A 222 -10.52 -6.78 -11.71
CA HIS A 222 -9.79 -5.58 -12.16
C HIS A 222 -10.23 -4.33 -11.37
N PRO A 223 -9.42 -3.25 -11.31
CA PRO A 223 -9.73 -2.10 -10.45
C PRO A 223 -10.97 -1.31 -10.88
N GLY A 224 -11.30 -1.30 -12.17
CA GLY A 224 -12.45 -0.55 -12.70
C GLY A 224 -13.83 -0.92 -12.11
N VAL A 225 -14.00 -2.11 -11.52
CA VAL A 225 -15.26 -2.50 -10.84
C VAL A 225 -15.26 -2.22 -9.33
N MET A 226 -14.13 -1.80 -8.75
CA MET A 226 -14.00 -1.62 -7.30
C MET A 226 -14.95 -0.56 -6.76
N GLY A 227 -15.17 0.53 -7.51
CA GLY A 227 -16.07 1.60 -7.09
C GLY A 227 -17.52 1.13 -6.96
N THR A 228 -18.07 0.54 -8.03
CA THR A 228 -19.44 0.03 -8.04
C THR A 228 -19.65 -1.08 -7.01
N GLU A 229 -18.67 -1.96 -6.83
CA GLU A 229 -18.76 -3.04 -5.86
C GLU A 229 -18.67 -2.52 -4.42
N MET A 230 -17.79 -1.54 -4.15
CA MET A 230 -17.71 -0.92 -2.82
C MET A 230 -19.00 -0.18 -2.48
N LYS A 231 -19.57 0.53 -3.46
CA LYS A 231 -20.84 1.23 -3.30
C LYS A 231 -21.98 0.27 -2.93
N ARG A 232 -22.05 -0.87 -3.63
CA ARG A 232 -22.98 -1.96 -3.31
C ARG A 232 -22.79 -2.50 -1.89
N LEU A 233 -21.55 -2.74 -1.46
CA LEU A 233 -21.25 -3.26 -0.12
C LEU A 233 -21.56 -2.26 0.99
N LEU A 234 -21.38 -0.97 0.73
CA LEU A 234 -21.73 0.11 1.66
C LEU A 234 -23.23 0.41 1.70
N SER A 235 -24.03 -0.23 0.83
CA SER A 235 -25.48 0.00 0.70
C SER A 235 -25.82 1.46 0.38
N LEU A 236 -25.04 2.09 -0.52
CA LEU A 236 -25.16 3.49 -0.96
C LEU A 236 -25.47 3.59 -2.46
#